data_AF-A0A6N8VJ63-F1
#
_entry.id   AF-A0A6N8VJ63-F1
#
_cell.length_a   1.000
_cell.length_b   1.000
_cell.length_c   1.000
_cell.angle_alpha   90.00
_cell.angle_beta   90.00
_cell.angle_gamma   90.00
#
_symmetry.space_group_name_H-M   'P 1'
#
loop_
_entity.id
_entity.type
_entity.pdbx_description
1 polymer ?
#
loop_
_entity_poly.entity_id
_entity_poly.type
_entity_poly.pdbx_seq_one_letter_code
_entity_poly.pdbx_strand_id
1 'polypeptide(L)'
;CDERRAADLRDAITVIPSNRLMLETDAPYLIPRTLGKQFYSKPNEPAYLPHIAQDIAQRRKVVITDLIKQTTSNSYNFYGKAIMCNE
;
A
#
# COMPACT_ATOMS: atom_id res chain seq x y z
N CYS A 1 -3.31 -18.59 1.46
CA CYS A 1 -2.54 -17.74 0.53
C CYS A 1 -1.35 -18.54 0.04
N ASP A 2 -1.26 -18.77 -1.27
CA ASP A 2 -0.12 -19.41 -1.91
C ASP A 2 1.12 -18.50 -1.78
N GLU A 3 2.21 -19.01 -1.21
CA GLU A 3 3.43 -18.25 -0.97
C GLU A 3 4.13 -17.85 -2.28
N ARG A 4 4.01 -18.64 -3.35
CA ARG A 4 4.58 -18.33 -4.67
C ARG A 4 3.87 -17.14 -5.29
N ARG A 5 2.53 -17.17 -5.28
CA ARG A 5 1.70 -16.06 -5.77
C ARG A 5 1.97 -14.77 -5.01
N ALA A 6 2.27 -14.87 -3.71
CA ALA A 6 2.63 -13.71 -2.88
C ALA A 6 4.01 -13.12 -3.23
N ALA A 7 4.94 -13.90 -3.78
CA ALA A 7 6.22 -13.41 -4.25
C ALA A 7 6.06 -12.62 -5.58
N ASP A 8 5.35 -13.21 -6.55
CA ASP A 8 5.13 -12.55 -7.85
C ASP A 8 4.41 -11.21 -7.71
N LEU A 9 3.41 -11.13 -6.82
CA LEU A 9 2.71 -9.89 -6.48
C LEU A 9 3.65 -8.85 -5.85
N ARG A 10 4.62 -9.28 -5.04
CA ARG A 10 5.59 -8.36 -4.42
C ARG A 10 6.53 -7.77 -5.45
N ASP A 11 6.96 -8.57 -6.42
CA ASP A 11 7.86 -8.12 -7.48
C ASP A 11 7.15 -7.16 -8.44
N ALA A 12 5.86 -7.40 -8.72
CA ALA A 12 5.02 -6.54 -9.54
C ALA A 12 4.96 -5.08 -9.04
N ILE A 13 5.08 -4.85 -7.72
CA ILE A 13 5.10 -3.50 -7.14
C ILE A 13 6.21 -2.64 -7.74
N THR A 14 7.35 -3.21 -8.15
CA THR A 14 8.46 -2.44 -8.71
C THR A 14 8.23 -1.96 -10.14
N VAL A 15 7.35 -2.61 -10.89
CA VAL A 15 7.10 -2.31 -12.31
C VAL A 15 5.82 -1.53 -12.58
N ILE A 16 4.92 -1.41 -11.59
CA ILE A 16 3.70 -0.59 -11.72
C ILE A 16 4.08 0.87 -11.98
N PRO A 17 3.51 1.57 -12.97
CA PRO A 17 3.77 3.00 -13.14
C PRO A 17 3.37 3.81 -11.90
N SER A 18 4.20 4.77 -11.48
CA SER A 18 3.94 5.53 -10.24
C SER A 18 2.62 6.30 -10.25
N ASN A 19 2.13 6.73 -11.41
CA ASN A 19 0.83 7.39 -11.58
C ASN A 19 -0.37 6.43 -11.62
N ARG A 20 -0.14 5.12 -11.44
CA ARG A 20 -1.18 4.08 -11.43
C ARG A 20 -1.20 3.27 -10.14
N LEU A 21 -0.30 3.56 -9.20
CA LEU A 21 -0.26 2.87 -7.90
C LEU A 21 -1.25 3.51 -6.92
N MET A 22 -2.13 2.70 -6.33
CA MET A 22 -2.98 3.07 -5.20
C MET A 22 -2.75 2.07 -4.08
N LEU A 23 -2.97 2.49 -2.82
CA LEU A 23 -2.80 1.65 -1.64
C LEU A 23 -4.14 1.43 -0.95
N GLU A 24 -4.38 0.19 -0.50
CA GLU A 24 -5.56 -0.20 0.27
C GLU A 24 -5.19 -1.27 1.29
N THR A 25 -6.06 -1.47 2.28
CA THR A 25 -5.92 -2.57 3.26
C THR A 25 -6.74 -3.79 2.90
N ASP A 26 -7.84 -3.63 2.14
CA ASP A 26 -8.87 -4.68 1.97
C ASP A 26 -9.43 -5.20 3.30
N ALA A 27 -9.47 -4.35 4.33
CA ALA A 27 -10.02 -4.72 5.63
C ALA A 27 -11.48 -5.21 5.50
N PRO A 28 -11.86 -6.30 6.19
CA PRO A 28 -11.16 -6.98 7.29
C PRO A 28 -10.16 -8.07 6.87
N TYR A 29 -9.89 -8.23 5.57
CA TYR A 29 -9.06 -9.29 5.01
C TYR A 29 -7.60 -8.87 4.84
N LEU A 30 -6.74 -9.82 4.46
CA LEU A 30 -5.36 -9.56 4.05
C LEU A 30 -4.46 -8.88 5.10
N ILE A 31 -4.51 -9.32 6.36
CA ILE A 31 -3.61 -8.81 7.41
C ILE A 31 -2.13 -8.86 6.96
N PRO A 32 -1.38 -7.74 7.01
CA PRO A 32 0.00 -7.73 6.55
C PRO A 32 0.87 -8.74 7.31
N ARG A 33 1.52 -9.65 6.57
CA ARG A 33 2.38 -10.68 7.17
C ARG A 33 3.62 -10.10 7.86
N THR A 34 3.98 -8.88 7.52
CA THR A 34 5.10 -8.10 8.08
C THR A 34 4.81 -7.49 9.45
N LEU A 35 3.56 -7.49 9.95
CA LEU A 35 3.21 -7.04 11.31
C LEU A 35 3.67 -7.99 12.43
N GLY A 36 3.98 -9.24 12.08
CA GLY A 36 4.36 -10.29 13.04
C GLY A 36 3.25 -11.32 13.26
N LYS A 37 3.66 -12.54 13.63
CA LYS A 37 2.77 -13.73 13.70
C LYS A 37 1.60 -13.55 14.67
N GLN A 38 1.78 -12.76 15.73
CA GLN A 38 0.75 -12.48 16.73
C GLN A 38 -0.48 -11.74 16.18
N PHE A 39 -0.37 -11.11 15.01
CA PHE A 39 -1.49 -10.42 14.35
C PHE A 39 -2.24 -11.30 13.36
N TYR A 40 -1.75 -12.49 13.01
CA TYR A 40 -2.30 -13.28 11.90
C TYR A 40 -3.71 -13.80 12.12
N SER A 41 -4.16 -13.86 13.37
CA SER A 41 -5.53 -14.22 13.77
C SER A 41 -6.44 -13.00 13.95
N LYS A 42 -5.91 -11.78 13.89
CA LYS A 42 -6.69 -10.55 14.01
C LYS A 42 -7.22 -10.11 12.64
N PRO A 43 -8.42 -9.51 12.57
CA PRO A 43 -8.89 -8.88 11.35
C PRO A 43 -7.94 -7.75 10.96
N ASN A 44 -7.82 -7.51 9.66
CA ASN A 44 -7.16 -6.33 9.16
C ASN A 44 -8.02 -5.09 9.38
N GLU A 45 -7.39 -3.92 9.42
CA GLU A 45 -8.04 -2.64 9.71
C GLU A 45 -7.39 -1.54 8.86
N PRO A 46 -8.13 -0.47 8.50
CA PRO A 46 -7.56 0.69 7.81
C PRO A 46 -6.34 1.32 8.51
N ALA A 47 -6.26 1.19 9.84
CA ALA A 47 -5.14 1.67 10.65
C ALA A 47 -3.78 1.06 10.28
N TYR A 48 -3.76 -0.07 9.58
CA TYR A 48 -2.51 -0.70 9.10
C TYR A 48 -2.05 -0.19 7.72
N LEU A 49 -2.76 0.74 7.09
CA LEU A 49 -2.35 1.33 5.81
C LEU A 49 -0.95 1.99 5.85
N PRO A 50 -0.54 2.71 6.92
CA PRO A 50 0.82 3.25 7.02
C PRO A 50 1.91 2.16 7.00
N HIS A 51 1.63 0.99 7.59
CA HIS A 51 2.55 -0.14 7.58
C HIS A 51 2.72 -0.70 6.16
N ILE A 52 1.63 -0.81 5.41
CA ILE A 52 1.66 -1.18 3.99
C ILE A 52 2.46 -0.15 3.18
N ALA A 53 2.21 1.15 3.37
CA ALA A 53 2.95 2.20 2.67
C ALA A 53 4.48 2.12 2.93
N GLN A 54 4.88 1.88 4.19
CA GLN A 54 6.28 1.69 4.56
C GLN A 54 6.92 0.50 3.85
N ASP A 55 6.21 -0.62 3.79
CA ASP A 55 6.62 -1.83 3.08
C ASP A 55 6.81 -1.60 1.57
N ILE A 56 5.90 -0.85 0.95
CA ILE A 56 5.94 -0.51 -0.47
C ILE A 56 7.10 0.46 -0.77
N ALA A 57 7.29 1.50 0.06
CA ALA A 57 8.36 2.48 -0.11
C ALA A 57 9.75 1.82 -0.08
N GLN A 58 9.96 0.90 0.87
CA GLN A 58 11.21 0.15 0.99
C GLN A 58 11.48 -0.70 -0.27
N ARG A 59 10.46 -1.42 -0.78
CA ARG A 59 10.60 -2.25 -1.99
C ARG A 59 10.87 -1.43 -3.24
N ARG A 60 10.26 -0.25 -3.35
CA ARG A 60 10.45 0.69 -4.45
C ARG A 60 11.71 1.54 -4.33
N LYS A 61 12.38 1.54 -3.18
CA LYS A 61 13.54 2.41 -2.87
C LYS A 61 13.20 3.89 -3.07
N VAL A 62 12.02 4.31 -2.61
CA VAL A 62 11.56 5.71 -2.66
C VAL A 62 11.32 6.25 -1.25
N VAL A 63 11.31 7.58 -1.12
CA VAL A 63 10.95 8.23 0.14
C VAL A 63 9.46 8.00 0.43
N ILE A 64 9.15 7.61 1.67
CA ILE A 64 7.77 7.31 2.10
C ILE A 64 6.82 8.49 1.90
N THR A 65 7.28 9.72 2.12
CA THR A 65 6.49 10.95 1.91
C THR A 65 6.10 11.14 0.45
N ASP A 66 7.01 10.83 -0.48
CA ASP A 66 6.76 10.96 -1.92
C ASP A 66 5.79 9.88 -2.40
N LEU A 67 5.92 8.65 -1.88
CA LEU A 67 4.97 7.58 -2.13
C LEU A 67 3.56 8.00 -1.67
N ILE A 68 3.43 8.49 -0.44
CA ILE A 68 2.14 8.92 0.13
C ILE A 68 1.54 10.03 -0.72
N LYS A 69 2.30 11.08 -1.05
CA LYS A 69 1.83 12.18 -1.91
C LYS A 69 1.34 11.65 -3.26
N GLN A 70 2.14 10.80 -3.91
CA GLN A 70 1.81 10.23 -5.22
C GLN A 70 0.56 9.36 -5.18
N THR A 71 0.48 8.39 -4.26
CA THR A 71 -0.66 7.45 -4.20
C THR A 71 -1.95 8.16 -3.77
N THR A 72 -1.83 9.19 -2.94
CA THR A 72 -2.95 10.07 -2.57
C THR A 72 -3.47 10.83 -3.77
N SER A 73 -2.57 11.47 -4.54
CA SER A 73 -2.92 12.15 -5.79
C SER A 73 -3.57 11.21 -6.80
N ASN A 74 -3.02 10.00 -6.97
CA ASN A 74 -3.59 8.98 -7.88
C ASN A 74 -5.03 8.62 -7.49
N SER A 75 -5.28 8.32 -6.22
CA SER A 75 -6.63 8.00 -5.72
C SER A 75 -7.60 9.16 -5.94
N TYR A 76 -7.16 10.39 -5.67
CA TYR A 76 -7.97 11.59 -5.87
C TYR A 76 -8.33 11.82 -7.34
N ASN A 77 -7.35 11.69 -8.23
CA ASN A 77 -7.56 11.80 -9.67
C ASN A 77 -8.49 10.69 -10.19
N PHE A 78 -8.37 9.47 -9.67
CA PHE A 78 -9.21 8.33 -10.09
C PHE A 78 -10.66 8.46 -9.62
N TYR A 79 -10.89 8.83 -8.37
CA TYR A 79 -12.24 8.93 -7.78
C TYR A 79 -12.89 10.32 -7.95
N GLY A 80 -12.25 11.25 -8.65
CA GLY A 80 -12.79 12.59 -8.93
C GLY A 80 -12.90 13.50 -7.71
N LYS A 81 -12.17 13.22 -6.63
CA LYS A 81 -12.11 14.08 -5.45
C LYS A 81 -10.83 14.90 -5.55
N ALA A 82 -10.86 16.17 -5.97
CA ALA A 82 -9.68 17.00 -5.88
C ALA A 82 -9.40 17.32 -4.40
N ILE A 83 -8.25 16.91 -3.85
CA ILE A 83 -7.68 17.58 -2.68
C ILE A 83 -6.43 18.32 -3.13
N MET A 84 -6.53 19.66 -3.09
CA MET A 84 -5.37 20.54 -2.98
C MET A 84 -4.81 20.32 -1.57
N CYS A 85 -3.76 19.51 -1.43
CA CYS A 85 -2.95 19.56 -0.22
C CYS A 85 -2.13 20.84 -0.29
N ASN A 86 -2.65 21.94 0.29
CA ASN A 86 -1.82 23.11 0.57
C ASN A 86 -0.80 22.73 1.66
N GLU A 87 0.45 23.12 1.43
CA GLU A 87 1.57 23.01 2.36
C GLU A 87 1.33 23.76 3.67
#